data_AF-A0A8T5UM21-F1
#
_entry.id   AF-A0A8T5UM21-F1
#
_cell.length_a   1.000
_cell.length_b   1.000
_cell.length_c   1.000
_cell.angle_alpha   90.00
_cell.angle_beta   90.00
_cell.angle_gamma   90.00
#
_symmetry.space_group_name_H-M   'P 1'
#
loop_
_entity.id
_entity.type
_entity.pdbx_description
1 polymer ?
#
loop_
_entity_poly.entity_id
_entity_poly.type
_entity_poly.pdbx_seq_one_letter_code
_entity_poly.pdbx_strand_id
1 'polypeptide(L)'
;MVLALVTFPHFIIMLLAIIFFTGSITMVIMHKPKNWFLLHKFLASVGVLTAIIGVISLGGLVLEILHGILGLIITTIFIIVIFVGLFAIKKKEKKVRSAHILISRITYIISLFLVILGIITLLFF
;
A
#
# COMPACT_ATOMS: atom_id res chain seq x y z
N MET A 1 21.66 -12.17 7.56
CA MET A 1 20.23 -12.36 7.20
C MET A 1 19.37 -11.18 7.62
N VAL A 2 19.10 -10.95 8.92
CA VAL A 2 18.26 -9.79 9.34
C VAL A 2 18.87 -8.44 8.92
N LEU A 3 20.19 -8.31 8.97
CA LEU A 3 20.90 -7.11 8.51
C LEU A 3 20.65 -6.82 7.02
N ALA A 4 20.45 -7.84 6.18
CA ALA A 4 20.18 -7.67 4.75
C ALA A 4 18.78 -7.09 4.50
N LEU A 5 17.77 -7.49 5.29
CA LEU A 5 16.42 -6.90 5.22
C LEU A 5 16.45 -5.40 5.54
N VAL A 6 17.12 -5.02 6.63
CA VAL A 6 17.10 -3.62 7.11
C VAL A 6 18.03 -2.69 6.34
N THR A 7 18.97 -3.24 5.57
CA THR A 7 19.86 -2.48 4.68
C THR A 7 19.36 -2.43 3.25
N PHE A 8 18.33 -3.22 2.89
CA PHE A 8 17.72 -3.19 1.57
C PHE A 8 16.68 -2.06 1.47
N PRO A 9 16.96 -0.96 0.73
CA PRO A 9 16.13 0.24 0.76
C PRO A 9 14.70 -0.03 0.31
N HIS A 10 14.52 -0.87 -0.71
CA HIS A 10 13.20 -1.26 -1.20
C HIS A 10 12.33 -1.86 -0.09
N PHE A 11 12.86 -2.80 0.71
CA PHE A 11 12.11 -3.41 1.80
C PHE A 11 11.66 -2.39 2.85
N ILE A 12 12.57 -1.51 3.28
CA ILE A 12 12.26 -0.47 4.27
C ILE A 12 11.19 0.49 3.75
N ILE A 13 11.32 0.94 2.51
CA ILE A 13 10.38 1.88 1.89
C ILE A 13 9.00 1.24 1.73
N MET A 14 8.93 -0.03 1.28
CA MET A 14 7.67 -0.75 1.16
C MET A 14 7.01 -1.00 2.54
N LEU A 15 7.80 -1.28 3.58
CA LEU A 15 7.29 -1.42 4.95
C LEU A 15 6.70 -0.09 5.46
N LEU A 16 7.36 1.04 5.20
CA LEU A 16 6.83 2.36 5.52
C LEU A 16 5.51 2.65 4.78
N ALA A 17 5.41 2.28 3.51
CA ALA A 17 4.17 2.41 2.75
C ALA A 17 3.02 1.65 3.41
N ILE A 18 3.25 0.40 3.86
CA ILE A 18 2.28 -0.39 4.60
C ILE A 18 1.87 0.31 5.90
N ILE A 19 2.82 0.83 6.69
CA ILE A 19 2.51 1.57 7.92
C ILE A 19 1.59 2.77 7.64
N PHE A 20 1.86 3.54 6.57
CA PHE A 20 0.99 4.63 6.16
C PHE A 20 -0.41 4.15 5.77
N PHE A 21 -0.53 3.04 5.04
CA PHE A 21 -1.83 2.45 4.72
C PHE A 21 -2.57 1.95 5.96
N THR A 22 -1.89 1.28 6.89
CA THR A 22 -2.46 0.86 8.16
C THR A 22 -2.98 2.08 8.94
N GLY A 23 -2.17 3.14 9.07
CA GLY A 23 -2.57 4.38 9.70
C GLY A 23 -3.80 5.00 9.04
N SER A 24 -3.82 5.04 7.71
CA SER A 24 -4.94 5.52 6.91
C SER A 24 -6.24 4.75 7.16
N ILE A 25 -6.18 3.42 7.23
CA ILE A 25 -7.32 2.54 7.53
C ILE A 25 -7.79 2.75 8.98
N THR A 26 -6.86 2.86 9.92
CA THR A 26 -7.15 3.11 11.34
C THR A 26 -7.93 4.40 11.53
N MET A 27 -7.61 5.48 10.80
CA MET A 27 -8.39 6.73 10.84
C MET A 27 -9.86 6.51 10.44
N VAL A 28 -10.12 5.65 9.44
CA VAL A 28 -11.47 5.32 8.98
C VAL A 28 -12.20 4.44 10.00
N ILE A 29 -11.51 3.50 10.64
CA ILE A 29 -12.13 2.64 11.66
C ILE A 29 -12.51 3.46 12.90
N MET A 30 -11.58 4.27 13.40
CA MET A 30 -11.75 5.00 14.66
C MET A 30 -12.62 6.24 14.53
N HIS A 31 -12.74 6.83 13.33
CA HIS A 31 -13.38 8.13 13.11
C HIS A 31 -12.83 9.24 14.02
N LYS A 32 -11.56 9.13 14.40
CA LYS A 32 -10.85 10.07 15.28
C LYS A 32 -9.46 10.36 14.69
N PRO A 33 -8.90 11.57 14.87
CA PRO A 33 -9.50 12.77 15.48
C PRO A 33 -10.60 13.42 14.60
N LYS A 34 -11.12 14.61 14.93
CA LYS A 34 -12.18 15.30 14.15
C LYS A 34 -11.86 15.39 12.65
N ASN A 35 -10.58 15.51 12.30
CA ASN A 35 -10.08 15.58 10.92
C ASN A 35 -9.67 14.20 10.35
N TRP A 36 -10.19 13.09 10.90
CA TRP A 36 -9.84 11.71 10.50
C TRP A 36 -9.88 11.51 8.99
N PHE A 37 -10.84 12.13 8.31
CA PHE A 37 -11.01 11.98 6.87
C PHE A 37 -9.90 12.68 6.07
N LEU A 38 -9.43 13.84 6.54
CA LEU A 38 -8.27 14.50 5.94
C LEU A 38 -7.01 13.66 6.17
N LEU A 39 -6.83 13.13 7.37
CA LEU A 39 -5.71 12.27 7.73
C LEU A 39 -5.71 10.96 6.94
N HIS A 40 -6.87 10.33 6.76
CA HIS A 40 -7.03 9.15 5.91
C HIS A 40 -6.50 9.41 4.49
N LYS A 41 -6.94 10.50 3.85
CA LYS A 41 -6.50 10.89 2.50
C LYS A 41 -4.99 11.19 2.47
N PHE A 42 -4.50 11.94 3.44
CA PHE A 42 -3.08 12.29 3.54
C PHE A 42 -2.22 11.04 3.68
N LEU A 43 -2.51 10.19 4.67
CA LEU A 43 -1.77 8.95 4.92
C LEU A 43 -1.86 7.97 3.73
N ALA A 44 -3.03 7.85 3.09
CA ALA A 44 -3.16 7.01 1.89
C ALA A 44 -2.30 7.53 0.73
N SER A 45 -2.30 8.85 0.51
CA SER A 45 -1.52 9.47 -0.57
C SER A 45 -0.02 9.34 -0.31
N VAL A 46 0.42 9.59 0.92
CA VAL A 46 1.81 9.38 1.33
C VAL A 46 2.20 7.90 1.20
N GLY A 47 1.32 6.98 1.60
CA GLY A 47 1.54 5.54 1.42
C GLY A 47 1.75 5.15 -0.05
N VAL A 48 0.91 5.66 -0.97
CA VAL A 48 1.09 5.41 -2.41
C VAL A 48 2.37 6.03 -2.96
N LEU A 49 2.68 7.28 -2.62
CA LEU A 49 3.93 7.92 -3.04
C LEU A 49 5.15 7.12 -2.54
N THR A 50 5.10 6.68 -1.28
CA THR A 50 6.14 5.84 -0.68
C THR A 50 6.26 4.50 -1.41
N ALA A 51 5.15 3.85 -1.75
CA ALA A 51 5.16 2.60 -2.51
C ALA A 51 5.76 2.78 -3.91
N ILE A 52 5.44 3.88 -4.61
CA ILE A 52 6.04 4.21 -5.92
C ILE A 52 7.55 4.39 -5.78
N ILE A 53 8.01 5.14 -4.78
CA ILE A 53 9.45 5.30 -4.49
C ILE A 53 10.08 3.93 -4.19
N GLY A 54 9.39 3.06 -3.45
CA GLY A 54 9.83 1.69 -3.17
C GLY A 54 10.03 0.89 -4.45
N VAL A 55 9.04 0.88 -5.35
CA VAL A 55 9.14 0.22 -6.66
C VAL A 55 10.30 0.78 -7.49
N ILE A 56 10.49 2.10 -7.54
CA ILE A 56 11.60 2.73 -8.27
C ILE A 56 12.96 2.38 -7.64
N SER A 57 13.03 2.33 -6.30
CA SER A 57 14.25 2.01 -5.56
C SER A 57 14.73 0.58 -5.76
N LEU A 58 13.87 -0.30 -6.28
CA LEU A 58 14.26 -1.63 -6.71
C LEU A 58 15.29 -1.56 -7.86
N GLY A 59 15.27 -0.49 -8.65
CA GLY A 59 16.16 -0.29 -9.78
C GLY A 59 15.98 -1.36 -10.85
N GLY A 60 17.10 -1.93 -11.32
CA GLY A 60 17.13 -3.03 -12.30
C GLY A 60 17.20 -4.43 -11.69
N LEU A 61 17.02 -4.57 -10.37
CA LEU A 61 17.04 -5.88 -9.71
C LEU A 61 15.77 -6.65 -10.07
N VAL A 62 15.96 -7.78 -10.74
CA VAL A 62 14.90 -8.76 -10.98
C VAL A 62 14.76 -9.60 -9.71
N LEU A 63 13.98 -9.12 -8.74
CA LEU A 63 13.42 -10.02 -7.72
C LEU A 63 12.61 -11.11 -8.44
N GLU A 64 12.40 -12.26 -7.78
CA GLU A 64 11.58 -13.34 -8.31
C GLU A 64 10.35 -12.80 -9.04
N ILE A 65 10.20 -13.24 -10.30
CA ILE A 65 9.22 -12.71 -11.27
C ILE A 65 7.83 -12.60 -10.65
N LEU A 66 7.46 -13.54 -9.78
CA LEU A 66 6.17 -13.55 -9.10
C LEU A 66 6.00 -12.39 -8.10
N HIS A 67 6.94 -12.17 -7.18
CA HIS A 67 6.85 -11.08 -6.21
C HIS A 67 6.87 -9.71 -6.90
N GLY A 68 7.75 -9.54 -7.90
CA GLY A 68 7.86 -8.29 -8.67
C GLY A 68 6.56 -7.95 -9.42
N ILE A 69 5.99 -8.92 -10.16
CA ILE A 69 4.74 -8.72 -10.90
C ILE A 69 3.58 -8.40 -9.95
N LEU A 70 3.41 -9.18 -8.88
CA LEU A 70 2.33 -8.96 -7.92
C LEU A 70 2.47 -7.63 -7.19
N GLY A 71 3.70 -7.24 -6.83
CA GLY A 71 4.00 -5.94 -6.23
C GLY A 71 3.62 -4.76 -7.12
N LEU A 72 3.93 -4.84 -8.41
CA LEU A 72 3.58 -3.81 -9.38
C LEU A 72 2.06 -3.72 -9.60
N ILE A 73 1.39 -4.86 -9.75
CA ILE A 73 -0.07 -4.93 -9.90
C ILE A 73 -0.74 -4.30 -8.69
N ILE A 74 -0.34 -4.67 -7.47
CA ILE A 74 -0.95 -4.15 -6.24
C ILE A 74 -0.69 -2.66 -6.05
N THR A 75 0.50 -2.18 -6.38
CA THR A 75 0.81 -0.74 -6.36
C THR A 75 -0.09 0.03 -7.33
N THR A 76 -0.28 -0.51 -8.54
CA THR A 76 -1.18 0.07 -9.54
C THR A 76 -2.63 0.09 -9.06
N ILE A 77 -3.09 -1.00 -8.42
CA ILE A 77 -4.43 -1.06 -7.84
C ILE A 77 -4.60 -0.02 -6.72
N PHE A 78 -3.60 0.19 -5.85
CA PHE A 78 -3.69 1.23 -4.82
C PHE A 78 -3.86 2.63 -5.42
N ILE A 79 -3.17 2.94 -6.51
CA ILE A 79 -3.33 4.22 -7.24
C ILE A 79 -4.79 4.35 -7.72
N ILE A 80 -5.33 3.31 -8.37
CA ILE A 80 -6.73 3.29 -8.84
C ILE A 80 -7.70 3.47 -7.67
N VAL A 81 -7.48 2.78 -6.55
CA VAL A 81 -8.32 2.86 -5.35
C VAL A 81 -8.37 4.27 -4.78
N ILE A 82 -7.25 5.01 -4.78
CA ILE A 82 -7.23 6.42 -4.38
C ILE A 82 -8.12 7.25 -5.31
N PHE A 83 -7.99 7.10 -6.64
CA PHE A 83 -8.82 7.82 -7.59
C PHE A 83 -10.32 7.51 -7.42
N VAL A 84 -10.67 6.23 -7.24
CA VAL A 84 -12.04 5.80 -6.95
C VAL A 84 -12.53 6.41 -5.64
N GLY A 85 -11.68 6.48 -4.62
CA GLY A 85 -11.98 7.13 -3.34
C GLY A 85 -12.32 8.61 -3.53
N LEU A 86 -11.47 9.36 -4.25
CA LEU A 86 -11.71 10.78 -4.57
C LEU A 86 -13.00 10.98 -5.37
N PHE A 87 -13.29 10.10 -6.32
CA PHE A 87 -14.52 10.14 -7.11
C PHE A 87 -15.77 9.86 -6.25
N ALA A 88 -15.72 8.84 -5.38
CA ALA A 88 -16.81 8.48 -4.47
C ALA A 88 -17.20 9.65 -3.57
N ILE A 89 -16.22 10.42 -3.11
CA ILE A 89 -16.42 11.60 -2.26
C ILE A 89 -17.13 12.70 -3.05
N LYS A 90 -16.68 12.96 -4.28
CA LYS A 90 -17.25 14.02 -5.14
C LYS A 90 -18.70 13.74 -5.52
N LYS A 91 -19.04 12.48 -5.84
CA LYS A 91 -20.39 12.09 -6.29
C LYS A 91 -21.34 11.66 -5.18
N LYS A 92 -20.83 11.46 -3.95
CA LYS A 92 -21.59 10.95 -2.79
C LYS A 92 -22.32 9.62 -3.08
N GLU A 93 -21.78 8.81 -3.98
CA GLU A 93 -22.44 7.59 -4.44
C GLU A 93 -22.14 6.41 -3.52
N LYS A 94 -23.18 5.83 -2.91
CA LYS A 94 -23.06 4.74 -1.93
C LYS A 94 -22.39 3.49 -2.51
N LYS A 95 -22.70 3.15 -3.76
CA LYS A 95 -22.13 1.97 -4.46
C LYS A 95 -20.63 2.12 -4.67
N VAL A 96 -20.18 3.27 -5.16
CA VAL A 96 -18.75 3.56 -5.36
C VAL A 96 -18.00 3.56 -4.03
N ARG A 97 -18.59 4.13 -2.96
CA ARG A 97 -17.99 4.07 -1.62
C ARG A 97 -17.84 2.62 -1.13
N SER A 98 -18.86 1.79 -1.34
CA SER A 98 -18.79 0.37 -0.97
C SER A 98 -17.70 -0.37 -1.75
N ALA A 99 -17.60 -0.13 -3.05
CA ALA A 99 -16.56 -0.71 -3.90
C ALA A 99 -15.15 -0.26 -3.45
N HIS A 100 -14.97 1.03 -3.18
CA HIS A 100 -13.71 1.57 -2.66
C HIS A 100 -13.28 0.84 -1.37
N ILE A 101 -14.19 0.66 -0.41
CA ILE A 101 -13.89 -0.03 0.85
C ILE A 101 -13.52 -1.50 0.61
N LEU A 102 -14.28 -2.21 -0.23
CA LEU A 102 -14.04 -3.62 -0.52
C LEU A 102 -12.69 -3.83 -1.21
N ILE A 103 -12.42 -3.08 -2.27
CA ILE A 103 -11.16 -3.18 -3.03
C ILE A 103 -10.00 -2.80 -2.12
N SER A 104 -10.09 -1.70 -1.36
CA SER A 104 -9.04 -1.29 -0.42
C SER A 104 -8.66 -2.40 0.56
N ARG A 105 -9.65 -3.13 1.11
CA ARG A 105 -9.40 -4.24 2.04
C ARG A 105 -8.68 -5.40 1.36
N ILE A 106 -9.14 -5.80 0.18
CA ILE A 106 -8.52 -6.90 -0.59
C ILE A 106 -7.09 -6.53 -0.94
N THR A 107 -6.86 -5.33 -1.49
CA THR A 107 -5.54 -4.82 -1.85
C THR A 107 -4.61 -4.76 -0.63
N TYR A 108 -5.11 -4.32 0.53
CA TYR A 108 -4.32 -4.29 1.76
C TYR A 108 -3.93 -5.69 2.24
N ILE A 109 -4.86 -6.66 2.25
CA ILE A 109 -4.55 -8.05 2.63
C ILE A 109 -3.49 -8.65 1.71
N ILE A 110 -3.63 -8.47 0.40
CA ILE A 110 -2.63 -8.96 -0.57
C ILE A 110 -1.29 -8.26 -0.34
N SER A 111 -1.27 -6.96 -0.02
CA SER A 111 -0.02 -6.25 0.27
C SER A 111 0.70 -6.79 1.50
N LEU A 112 -0.02 -7.19 2.56
CA LEU A 112 0.57 -7.85 3.72
C LEU A 112 1.17 -9.21 3.34
N PHE A 113 0.45 -9.99 2.52
CA PHE A 113 0.98 -11.24 1.98
C PHE A 113 2.27 -11.02 1.15
N LEU A 114 2.33 -9.95 0.35
CA LEU A 114 3.51 -9.63 -0.44
C LEU A 114 4.72 -9.24 0.42
N VAL A 115 4.52 -8.56 1.55
CA VAL A 115 5.62 -8.31 2.50
C VAL A 115 6.18 -9.63 3.02
N ILE A 116 5.34 -10.58 3.40
CA ILE A 116 5.77 -11.91 3.86
C ILE A 116 6.52 -12.63 2.74
N LEU A 117 5.98 -12.63 1.52
CA LEU A 117 6.61 -13.23 0.36
C LEU A 117 7.98 -12.60 0.09
N GLY A 118 8.10 -11.27 0.12
CA GLY A 118 9.36 -10.56 -0.08
C GLY A 118 10.39 -10.86 1.01
N ILE A 119 9.96 -11.03 2.26
CA ILE A 119 10.84 -11.48 3.36
C ILE A 119 11.35 -12.89 3.07
N ILE A 120 10.48 -13.82 2.65
CA ILE A 120 10.88 -15.19 2.31
C ILE A 120 11.86 -15.17 1.14
N THR A 121 11.53 -14.48 0.04
CA THR A 121 12.41 -14.40 -1.13
C THR A 121 13.79 -13.85 -0.75
N LEU A 122 13.88 -12.78 0.07
CA LEU A 122 15.18 -12.21 0.46
C LEU A 122 15.97 -13.05 1.49
N LEU A 123 15.30 -13.91 2.26
CA LEU A 123 15.95 -14.73 3.29
C LEU A 123 16.45 -16.08 2.75
N PHE A 124 15.84 -16.60 1.69
CA PHE A 124 16.10 -17.94 1.17
C PHE A 124 16.75 -17.95 -0.22
N PHE A 125 16.88 -16.81 -0.88
CA PHE A 125 17.61 -16.60 -2.13
C PHE A 125 18.66 -15.50 -1.97
#